data_AF-A0A955GMF6-F1
#
_entry.id   AF-A0A955GMF6-F1
#
_cell.length_a   1.000
_cell.length_b   1.000
_cell.length_c   1.000
_cell.angle_alpha   90.00
_cell.angle_beta   90.00
_cell.angle_gamma   90.00
#
_symmetry.space_group_name_H-M   'P 1'
#
loop_
_entity.id
_entity.type
_entity.pdbx_description
1 polymer ?
#
loop_
_entity_poly.entity_id
_entity_poly.type
_entity_poly.pdbx_seq_one_letter_code
_entity_poly.pdbx_strand_id
1 'polypeptide(L)'
;MKKNDIAIIVAVAIVAGVFSFIVAKMIFGGEQKFSLTAPTVDAISADFKTPEKTYFNKDSIDLTKDITVQANDNNQPFNNAPGN
;
A
#
# COMPACT_ATOMS: atom_id res chain seq x y z
N MET A 1 27.40 -37.88 44.80
CA MET A 1 28.36 -36.85 44.39
C MET A 1 29.01 -36.29 45.64
N LYS A 2 30.34 -36.23 45.69
CA LYS A 2 31.01 -35.56 46.81
C LYS A 2 30.64 -34.07 46.73
N LYS A 3 30.59 -33.36 47.86
CA LYS A 3 30.23 -31.92 47.89
C LYS A 3 31.08 -31.09 46.89
N ASN A 4 32.31 -31.54 46.67
CA ASN A 4 33.24 -30.97 45.70
C ASN A 4 32.79 -31.17 44.24
N ASP A 5 32.19 -32.32 43.91
CA ASP A 5 31.69 -32.58 42.54
C ASP A 5 30.51 -31.67 42.22
N ILE A 6 29.62 -31.44 43.19
CA ILE A 6 28.47 -30.53 43.04
C ILE A 6 28.96 -29.09 42.86
N ALA A 7 29.97 -28.67 43.63
CA ALA A 7 30.55 -27.33 43.51
C ALA A 7 31.15 -27.08 42.10
N ILE A 8 31.85 -28.08 41.55
CA ILE A 8 32.43 -27.99 40.20
C ILE A 8 31.32 -27.91 39.14
N ILE A 9 30.28 -28.74 39.25
CA ILE A 9 29.15 -28.72 38.31
C ILE A 9 28.46 -27.36 38.33
N VAL A 10 28.22 -26.78 39.51
CA VAL A 10 27.60 -25.46 39.64
C VAL A 10 28.49 -24.36 39.04
N ALA A 11 29.80 -24.40 39.29
CA ALA A 11 30.74 -23.44 38.71
C ALA A 11 30.75 -23.49 37.17
N VAL A 12 30.78 -24.69 36.59
CA VAL A 12 30.74 -24.88 35.13
C VAL A 12 29.41 -24.40 34.56
N ALA A 13 28.29 -24.71 35.21
CA ALA A 13 26.96 -24.27 34.77
C ALA A 13 26.84 -22.73 34.73
N ILE A 14 27.40 -22.03 35.72
CA ILE A 14 27.40 -20.56 35.74
C ILE A 14 28.24 -20.00 34.59
N VAL A 15 29.46 -20.51 34.41
CA VAL A 15 30.35 -20.06 33.33
C VAL A 15 29.74 -20.33 31.96
N ALA A 16 29.16 -21.52 31.76
CA ALA A 16 28.48 -21.87 30.52
C ALA A 16 27.24 -20.99 30.28
N GLY A 17 26.48 -20.66 31.33
CA GLY A 17 25.32 -19.76 31.23
C GLY A 17 25.71 -18.35 30.79
N VAL A 18 26.76 -17.78 31.39
CA VAL A 18 27.29 -16.46 30.98
C VAL A 18 27.80 -16.49 29.54
N PHE A 19 28.54 -17.53 29.18
CA PHE A 19 29.07 -17.68 27.82
C PHE A 19 27.95 -17.82 26.78
N SER A 20 26.94 -18.64 27.09
CA SER A 20 25.75 -18.83 26.26
C SER A 20 24.98 -17.53 26.06
N PHE A 21 24.80 -16.72 27.11
CA PHE A 21 24.13 -15.42 27.00
C PHE A 21 24.87 -14.44 26.06
N ILE A 22 26.20 -14.39 26.14
CA ILE A 22 27.02 -13.54 25.27
C ILE A 22 26.90 -13.99 23.82
N VAL A 23 27.05 -15.30 23.56
CA VAL A 23 26.93 -15.87 22.21
C VAL A 23 25.52 -15.68 21.64
N ALA A 24 24.48 -15.89 22.45
CA ALA A 24 23.10 -15.68 22.04
C ALA A 24 22.83 -14.22 21.69
N LYS A 25 23.35 -13.26 22.47
CA LYS A 25 23.23 -11.83 22.15
C LYS A 25 23.99 -11.46 20.88
N MET A 26 25.14 -12.08 20.61
CA MET A 26 25.90 -11.85 19.37
C MET A 26 25.19 -12.41 18.13
N ILE A 27 24.60 -13.60 18.22
CA ILE A 27 23.93 -14.27 17.09
C ILE A 27 22.52 -13.73 16.86
N PHE A 28 21.74 -13.52 17.92
CA PHE A 28 20.32 -13.20 17.86
C PHE A 28 19.98 -11.78 18.32
N GLY A 29 20.87 -11.10 19.04
CA GLY A 29 20.66 -9.76 19.59
C GLY A 29 21.00 -8.62 18.62
N GLY A 30 20.87 -8.86 17.31
CA GLY A 30 20.90 -7.78 16.34
C GLY A 30 19.75 -6.83 16.60
N GLU A 31 20.05 -5.56 16.89
CA GLU A 31 19.09 -4.45 17.04
C GLU A 31 18.37 -4.12 15.73
N GLN A 32 18.04 -5.13 14.92
CA GLN A 32 17.14 -4.97 13.80
C GLN A 32 15.76 -4.70 14.40
N LYS A 33 15.55 -3.44 14.79
CA LYS A 33 14.22 -2.88 14.95
C LYS A 33 13.57 -3.08 13.59
N PHE A 34 12.74 -4.10 13.48
CA PHE A 34 11.88 -4.31 12.34
C PHE A 34 10.83 -3.19 12.37
N SER A 35 11.23 -2.01 11.88
CA SER A 35 10.36 -0.87 11.67
C SER A 35 9.45 -1.24 10.51
N LEU A 36 8.29 -1.79 10.84
CA LEU A 36 7.23 -2.01 9.88
C LEU A 36 6.67 -0.63 9.49
N THR A 37 7.06 -0.15 8.31
CA THR A 37 6.48 1.06 7.73
C THR A 37 5.03 0.78 7.38
N ALA A 38 4.09 1.31 8.16
CA ALA A 38 2.69 1.30 7.80
C ALA A 38 2.45 2.24 6.61
N PRO A 39 1.57 1.86 5.67
CA PRO A 39 1.17 2.77 4.61
C PRO A 39 0.48 4.00 5.23
N THR A 40 1.03 5.18 5.00
CA THR A 40 0.39 6.45 5.33
C THR A 40 -0.71 6.71 4.31
N VAL A 41 -1.95 6.86 4.81
CA VAL A 41 -3.07 7.30 3.97
C VAL A 41 -3.05 8.82 3.84
N ASP A 42 -3.43 9.32 2.67
CA ASP A 42 -3.57 10.75 2.45
C ASP A 42 -4.63 11.34 3.39
N ALA A 43 -4.42 12.59 3.81
CA ALA A 43 -5.38 13.29 4.64
C ALA A 43 -6.72 13.44 3.91
N ILE A 44 -7.83 13.18 4.61
CA ILE A 44 -9.17 13.37 4.07
C ILE A 44 -9.35 14.86 3.76
N SER A 45 -9.34 15.21 2.48
CA SER A 45 -9.59 16.57 2.00
C SER A 45 -11.08 16.79 1.78
N ALA A 46 -11.58 17.94 2.21
CA ALA A 46 -12.93 18.41 1.89
C ALA A 46 -12.99 19.14 0.52
N ASP A 47 -11.93 19.03 -0.29
CA ASP A 47 -11.86 19.65 -1.61
C ASP A 47 -12.68 18.82 -2.61
N PHE A 48 -13.87 19.33 -2.92
CA PHE A 48 -14.76 18.76 -3.92
C PHE A 48 -14.68 19.59 -5.20
N LYS A 49 -14.13 19.01 -6.27
CA LYS A 49 -14.19 19.64 -7.59
C LYS A 49 -15.65 19.81 -8.00
N THR A 50 -16.06 21.05 -8.22
CA THR A 50 -17.40 21.34 -8.74
C THR A 50 -17.52 20.71 -10.12
N PRO A 51 -18.62 19.99 -10.41
CA PRO A 51 -18.82 19.39 -11.73
C PRO A 51 -18.85 20.46 -12.82
N GLU A 52 -18.43 20.06 -14.02
CA GLU A 52 -18.44 20.89 -15.24
C GLU A 52 -19.80 21.55 -15.44
N LYS A 53 -19.83 22.89 -15.44
CA LYS A 53 -21.06 23.69 -15.58
C LYS A 53 -21.77 23.45 -16.91
N THR A 54 -21.06 22.95 -17.91
CA THR A 54 -21.61 22.55 -19.21
C THR A 54 -22.68 21.46 -19.05
N TYR A 55 -22.50 20.54 -18.10
CA TYR A 55 -23.38 19.39 -17.87
C TYR A 55 -24.18 19.49 -16.57
N PHE A 56 -23.70 20.25 -15.58
CA PHE A 56 -24.39 20.49 -14.32
C PHE A 56 -24.78 21.98 -14.21
N ASN A 57 -25.82 22.36 -14.94
CA ASN A 57 -26.47 23.67 -14.86
C ASN A 57 -27.98 23.53 -14.64
N LYS A 58 -28.65 24.66 -14.42
CA LYS A 58 -30.09 24.72 -14.11
C LYS A 58 -30.97 24.14 -15.22
N ASP A 59 -30.46 24.15 -16.45
CA ASP A 59 -31.17 23.70 -17.64
C ASP A 59 -30.82 22.25 -18.00
N SER A 60 -29.87 21.61 -17.30
CA SER A 60 -29.40 20.25 -17.60
C SER A 60 -30.43 19.14 -17.31
N ILE A 61 -31.45 19.42 -16.51
CA ILE A 61 -32.55 18.48 -16.19
C ILE A 61 -33.84 18.92 -16.92
N ASP A 62 -33.77 19.95 -17.77
CA ASP A 62 -34.93 20.43 -18.49
C ASP A 62 -35.25 19.51 -19.67
N LEU A 63 -36.18 18.58 -19.41
CA LEU A 63 -36.71 17.60 -20.37
C LEU A 63 -37.52 18.25 -21.50
N THR A 64 -37.78 19.56 -21.44
CA THR A 64 -38.55 20.30 -22.46
C THR A 64 -37.65 20.98 -23.49
N LYS A 65 -36.32 20.90 -23.33
CA LYS A 65 -35.35 21.44 -24.29
C LYS A 65 -35.28 20.54 -25.52
N ASP A 66 -35.40 21.14 -26.70
CA ASP A 66 -35.18 20.44 -27.97
C ASP A 66 -33.71 20.01 -28.09
N ILE A 67 -33.46 18.70 -28.03
CA ILE A 67 -32.13 18.13 -28.26
C ILE A 67 -31.88 18.16 -29.76
N THR A 68 -31.15 19.18 -30.22
CA THR A 68 -30.68 19.22 -31.60
C THR A 68 -29.46 18.30 -31.71
N VAL A 69 -29.69 17.03 -32.07
CA VAL A 69 -28.60 16.17 -32.53
C VAL A 69 -28.07 16.84 -33.80
N GLN A 70 -26.87 17.43 -33.73
CA GLN A 70 -26.21 17.94 -34.92
C GLN A 70 -26.20 16.82 -35.95
N ALA A 71 -26.75 17.11 -37.14
CA ALA A 71 -26.80 16.16 -38.23
C ALA A 71 -25.39 15.57 -38.40
N ASN A 72 -25.27 14.27 -38.23
CA ASN A 72 -24.02 13.56 -38.48
C ASN A 72 -23.62 13.82 -39.94
N ASP A 73 -22.63 14.69 -40.16
CA ASP A 73 -21.97 14.83 -41.47
C ASP A 73 -21.12 13.60 -41.82
N ASN A 74 -21.08 12.58 -40.96
CA ASN A 74 -20.40 11.32 -41.22
C ASN A 74 -21.30 10.34 -41.99
N ASN A 75 -21.64 10.68 -43.24
CA ASN A 75 -22.51 9.86 -44.08
C ASN A 75 -21.81 8.62 -44.70
N GLN A 76 -20.53 8.37 -44.41
CA GLN A 76 -19.81 7.15 -44.85
C GLN A 76 -18.74 6.72 -43.83
N PRO A 77 -19.02 5.75 -42.95
CA PRO A 77 -18.04 5.25 -41.98
C PRO A 77 -16.97 4.32 -42.59
N PHE A 78 -17.12 3.86 -43.83
CA PHE A 78 -16.12 3.03 -44.52
C PHE A 78 -16.01 3.46 -45.99
N ASN A 79 -14.87 4.06 -46.36
CA ASN A 79 -14.50 4.28 -47.75
C ASN A 79 -14.00 2.97 -48.36
N ASN A 80 -14.84 2.28 -49.15
CA ASN A 80 -14.41 1.15 -49.96
C ASN A 80 -13.65 1.68 -51.19
N ALA A 81 -12.31 1.76 -51.08
CA ALA A 81 -11.44 1.84 -52.25
C ALA A 81 -11.03 0.40 -52.63
N PRO A 82 -11.48 -0.16 -53.76
CA PRO A 82 -10.82 -1.31 -54.34
C PRO A 82 -9.47 -0.84 -54.88
N GLY A 83 -8.39 -1.40 -54.35
CA GLY A 83 -7.05 -1.20 -54.88
C GLY A 83 -6.99 -1.66 -56.33
N ASN A 84 -6.57 -0.75 -57.22
CA ASN A 84 -6.04 -1.08 -58.53
C ASN A 84 -4.58 -1.53 -58.38
#